data_AF-A0A2M7THL3-F1
#
_entry.id   AF-A0A2M7THL3-F1
#
_cell.length_a   1.000
_cell.length_b   1.000
_cell.length_c   1.000
_cell.angle_alpha   90.00
_cell.angle_beta   90.00
_cell.angle_gamma   90.00
#
_symmetry.space_group_name_H-M   'P 1'
#
loop_
_entity.id
_entity.type
_entity.pdbx_description
1 polymer ?
#
loop_
_entity_poly.entity_id
_entity_poly.type
_entity_poly.pdbx_seq_one_letter_code
_entity_poly.pdbx_strand_id
1 'polypeptide(L)' 'MQFYSVQLKDRVEVPEDQITIVTMGNGRKSARAEVTKDGKVLKLIQFLSETTAAELLSKGAKNAEEANS' A
#
# COMPACT_ATOMS: atom_id res chain seq x y z
N MET A 1 -3.07 7.08 -5.13
CA MET A 1 -3.89 5.85 -5.25
C MET A 1 -5.01 5.85 -4.22
N GLN A 2 -6.17 5.26 -4.52
CA GLN A 2 -7.28 5.16 -3.58
C GLN A 2 -7.33 3.79 -2.91
N PHE A 3 -7.35 3.77 -1.58
CA PHE A 3 -7.52 2.58 -0.76
C PHE A 3 -8.91 2.57 -0.14
N TYR A 4 -9.53 1.40 -0.04
CA TYR A 4 -10.74 1.25 0.77
C TYR A 4 -10.36 0.95 2.22
N SER A 5 -10.68 1.87 3.14
CA SER A 5 -10.51 1.65 4.56
C SER A 5 -11.76 0.97 5.13
N VAL A 6 -11.63 -0.30 5.52
CA VAL A 6 -12.72 -1.02 6.20
C VAL A 6 -13.07 -0.35 7.54
N GLN A 7 -12.08 0.24 8.21
CA GLN A 7 -12.27 0.94 9.49
C GLN A 7 -13.12 2.19 9.36
N LEU A 8 -12.98 2.93 8.25
CA LEU A 8 -13.81 4.10 7.95
C LEU A 8 -15.06 3.76 7.14
N LYS A 9 -15.12 2.57 6.54
CA LYS A 9 -16.06 2.19 5.49
C LYS A 9 -16.04 3.17 4.29
N ASP A 10 -14.89 3.79 4.05
CA ASP A 10 -14.71 4.87 3.08
C ASP A 10 -13.39 4.73 2.32
N ARG A 11 -13.26 5.45 1.20
CA ARG A 11 -12.04 5.51 0.41
C ARG A 11 -11.12 6.61 0.91
N VAL A 12 -9.83 6.31 0.99
CA VAL A 12 -8.80 7.28 1.32
C VAL A 12 -7.83 7.37 0.16
N GLU A 13 -7.60 8.59 -0.30
CA GLU A 13 -6.57 8.87 -1.28
C GLU A 13 -5.21 9.00 -0.58
N VAL A 14 -4.27 8.19 -1.02
CA VAL A 14 -2.89 8.16 -0.52
C VAL A 14 -1.96 8.50 -1.68
N PRO A 15 -1.09 9.50 -1.53
CA PRO A 15 -0.13 9.84 -2.58
C PRO A 15 0.93 8.74 -2.72
N GLU A 16 1.45 8.57 -3.92
CA GLU A 16 2.24 7.39 -4.29
C GLU A 16 3.57 7.28 -3.52
N ASP A 17 4.13 8.41 -3.10
CA ASP A 17 5.32 8.54 -2.25
C ASP A 17 5.12 8.02 -0.81
N GLN A 18 3.87 7.93 -0.36
CA GLN A 18 3.48 7.37 0.94
C GLN A 18 3.08 5.90 0.86
N ILE A 19 3.06 5.33 -0.35
CA ILE A 19 2.74 3.92 -0.57
C ILE A 19 4.01 3.09 -0.46
N THR A 20 3.90 1.99 0.27
CA THR A 20 4.94 0.97 0.34
C THR A 20 4.46 -0.30 -0.34
N ILE A 21 5.15 -0.72 -1.39
CA ILE A 21 4.93 -1.99 -2.06
C ILE A 21 5.67 -3.07 -1.27
N VAL A 22 4.94 -4.08 -0.84
CA VAL A 22 5.48 -5.28 -0.18
C VAL A 22 5.29 -6.49 -1.08
N THR A 23 6.31 -7.34 -1.14
CA THR A 23 6.20 -8.66 -1.78
C THR A 23 5.92 -9.68 -0.68
N MET A 24 4.77 -10.34 -0.76
CA MET A 24 4.35 -11.36 0.19
C MET A 24 5.07 -12.68 -0.09
N GLY A 25 5.15 -13.58 0.91
CA GLY A 25 5.84 -14.87 0.78
C GLY A 25 5.31 -15.81 -0.31
N ASN A 26 4.12 -15.54 -0.86
CA ASN A 26 3.57 -16.26 -2.03
C ASN A 26 3.91 -15.60 -3.38
N GLY A 27 4.82 -14.62 -3.40
CA GLY A 27 5.23 -13.84 -4.57
C GLY A 27 4.28 -12.71 -4.98
N ARG A 28 3.10 -12.58 -4.35
CA ARG A 28 2.15 -11.51 -4.67
C ARG A 28 2.61 -10.18 -4.12
N LYS A 29 2.36 -9.09 -4.86
CA LYS A 29 2.65 -7.73 -4.42
C LYS A 29 1.40 -7.09 -3.81
N SER A 30 1.60 -6.33 -2.74
CA SER A 30 0.54 -5.55 -2.09
C SER A 30 1.05 -4.14 -1.82
N ALA A 31 0.19 -3.14 -1.98
CA ALA A 31 0.44 -1.81 -1.48
C ALA A 31 -0.02 -1.71 -0.02
N ARG A 32 0.85 -1.17 0.84
CA ARG A 32 0.56 -0.78 2.21
C ARG A 32 0.69 0.73 2.34
N ALA A 33 -0.20 1.34 3.10
CA ALA A 33 -0.12 2.74 3.48
C ALA A 33 -0.62 2.94 4.90
N GLU A 34 -0.05 3.89 5.62
CA GLU A 34 -0.53 4.32 6.92
C GLU A 34 -0.94 5.77 6.84
N VAL A 35 -2.18 6.06 7.21
CA VAL A 35 -2.72 7.42 7.21
C VAL A 35 -3.32 7.72 8.57
N THR A 36 -3.04 8.91 9.10
CA THR A 36 -3.66 9.37 10.34
C THR A 36 -4.90 10.19 10.00
N LYS A 37 -6.07 9.75 10.47
CA LYS A 37 -7.33 10.48 10.31
C LYS A 37 -8.07 10.49 11.65
N ASP A 38 -8.53 11.66 12.08
CA ASP A 38 -9.23 11.86 13.36
C ASP A 38 -8.47 11.33 14.58
N GLY A 39 -7.15 11.49 14.59
CA GLY A 39 -6.27 11.01 15.66
C GLY A 39 -6.05 9.49 15.69
N LYS A 40 -6.55 8.75 14.68
CA LYS A 40 -6.37 7.30 14.55
C LYS A 40 -5.48 6.97 13.37
N VAL A 41 -4.54 6.04 13.58
CA VAL A 41 -3.72 5.48 12.50
C VAL A 41 -4.52 4.39 11.80
N LEU A 42 -4.78 4.59 10.52
CA LEU A 42 -5.45 3.64 9.65
C LEU A 42 -4.41 2.91 8.83
N LYS A 43 -4.37 1.59 8.96
CA LYS A 43 -3.51 0.73 8.16
C LYS A 43 -4.29 0.25 6.95
N LEU A 44 -3.83 0.67 5.78
CA LEU A 44 -4.44 0.39 4.50
C LEU A 44 -3.61 -0.66 3.78
N ILE A 45 -4.29 -1.65 3.20
CA ILE A 45 -3.66 -2.67 2.38
C ILE A 45 -4.51 -2.90 1.13
N GLN A 46 -3.85 -3.01 -0.01
CA GLN A 46 -4.48 -3.35 -1.27
C GLN A 46 -3.61 -4.34 -2.03
N PHE A 47 -4.18 -5.48 -2.41
CA PHE A 47 -3.51 -6.44 -3.28
C PHE A 47 -3.39 -5.85 -4.68
N LEU A 48 -2.22 -6.02 -5.28
CA LEU A 48 -1.91 -5.49 -6.60
C LEU A 48 -1.72 -6.63 -7.59
N SER A 49 -2.04 -6.34 -8.85
CA SER A 49 -1.50 -7.11 -9.97
C SER A 49 -0.01 -6.76 -10.16
N GLU A 50 0.72 -7.61 -10.87
CA GLU A 50 2.13 -7.37 -11.19
C GLU A 50 2.32 -6.06 -11.96
N THR A 51 1.44 -5.77 -12.93
CA THR A 51 1.46 -4.54 -13.73
C THR A 51 1.32 -3.30 -12.84
N THR A 52 0.28 -3.26 -12.00
CA THR A 52 0.03 -2.09 -11.13
C THR A 52 1.15 -1.88 -10.12
N ALA A 53 1.73 -2.97 -9.60
CA ALA A 53 2.88 -2.87 -8.72
C ALA A 53 4.12 -2.29 -9.41
N ALA A 54 4.39 -2.71 -10.65
CA ALA A 54 5.49 -2.16 -11.45
C ALA A 54 5.29 -0.67 -11.77
N GLU A 55 4.06 -0.26 -12.09
CA GLU A 55 3.72 1.14 -12.30
C GLU A 55 3.94 1.99 -11.06
N LEU A 56 3.49 1.54 -9.89
CA LEU A 56 3.68 2.28 -8.63
C LEU A 56 5.16 2.44 -8.27
N LEU A 57 5.96 1.38 -8.45
CA LEU A 57 7.41 1.45 -8.24
C LEU A 57 8.07 2.46 -9.19
N SER A 58 7.64 2.49 -10.46
CA SER A 58 8.15 3.44 -11.45
C SER A 58 7.78 4.90 -11.13
N LYS A 59 6.70 5.11 -10.37
CA LYS A 59 6.22 6.43 -9.93
C LYS A 59 6.76 6.87 -8.56
N GLY A 60 7.67 6.10 -7.96
CA GLY A 60 8.35 6.47 -6.72
C GLY A 60 7.73 5.90 -5.44
N ALA A 61 6.84 4.91 -5.55
CA ALA A 61 6.42 4.14 -4.36
C ALA A 61 7.63 3.42 -3.75
N LYS A 62 7.65 3.31 -2.41
CA LYS A 62 8.74 2.65 -1.68
C LYS A 62 8.64 1.15 -1.88
N ASN A 63 9.74 0.48 -2.18
CA ASN A 63 9.80 -0.98 -2.19
C ASN A 63 10.32 -1.47 -0.84
N ALA A 64 9.50 -2.22 -0.11
CA ALA A 64 9.93 -2.95 1.07
C ALA A 64 9.97 -4.43 0.72
N GLU A 65 11.18 -4.94 0.47
CA GLU A 65 11.43 -6.38 0.52
C GLU A 65 11.25 -6.82 1.98
N GLU A 66 10.27 -7.68 2.25
CA GLU A 66 10.25 -8.41 3.53
C GLU A 66 11.51 -9.29 3.56
N ALA A 67 12.57 -8.78 4.17
CA ALA A 67 13.75 -9.56 4.50
C ALA A 67 13.30 -10.62 5.50
N ASN A 68 13.00 -11.82 5.00
CA ASN A 68 12.87 -13.01 5.83
C ASN A 68 14.15 -13.12 6.68
N SER A 69 14.03 -12.81 7.97
CA SER A 69 15.01 -13.17 9.00
C SER A 69 14.69 -14.54 9.55
#